data_AF-A0A0S4LNC7-F1
#
_entry.id   AF-A0A0S4LNC7-F1
#
_cell.length_a   1.000
_cell.length_b   1.000
_cell.length_c   1.000
_cell.angle_alpha   90.00
_cell.angle_beta   90.00
_cell.angle_gamma   90.00
#
_symmetry.space_group_name_H-M   'P 1'
#
loop_
_entity.id
_entity.type
_entity.pdbx_description
1 polymer ?
#
loop_
_entity_poly.entity_id
_entity_poly.type
_entity_poly.pdbx_seq_one_letter_code
_entity_poly.pdbx_strand_id
1 'polypeptide(L)' 'MRTTLDLNEKLIRELMTVTAAKTKTEAIHQAAAEMIRRKKLDQLKSLSGTIHLDLDWKSLEQAEIRHQVSLTHRRQSQR' A
#
# COMPACT_ATOMS: atom_id res chain seq x y z
N MET A 1 -7.62 23.75 9.27
CA MET A 1 -8.47 24.58 10.15
C MET A 1 -7.78 24.68 11.50
N ARG A 2 -7.84 25.83 12.19
CA ARG A 2 -7.34 25.96 13.57
C ARG A 2 -8.50 25.69 14.52
N THR A 3 -8.31 24.78 15.47
CA THR A 3 -9.38 24.31 16.38
C THR A 3 -8.77 24.09 17.76
N THR A 4 -9.56 24.33 18.80
CA THR A 4 -9.19 24.02 20.19
C THR A 4 -9.85 22.70 20.56
N LEU A 5 -9.06 21.72 20.97
CA LEU A 5 -9.51 20.37 21.33
C LEU A 5 -8.80 19.92 22.60
N ASP A 6 -9.53 19.30 23.52
CA ASP A 6 -8.93 18.65 24.68
C ASP A 6 -8.46 17.25 24.30
N LEU A 7 -7.18 16.97 24.52
CA LEU A 7 -6.49 15.74 24.09
C LEU A 7 -5.54 15.26 25.18
N ASN A 8 -5.44 13.94 25.34
CA ASN A 8 -4.49 13.34 26.27
C ASN A 8 -3.05 13.66 25.84
N GLU A 9 -2.34 14.43 26.68
CA GLU A 9 -0.99 14.88 26.37
C GLU A 9 0.04 13.73 26.29
N LYS A 10 -0.14 12.67 27.09
CA LYS A 10 0.77 11.51 27.04
C LYS A 10 0.69 10.82 25.68
N LEU A 11 -0.53 10.65 25.16
CA LEU A 11 -0.77 10.04 23.85
C LEU A 11 -0.20 10.88 22.72
N ILE A 12 -0.32 12.21 22.78
CA ILE A 12 0.23 13.10 21.75
C ILE A 12 1.76 13.09 21.77
N ARG A 13 2.39 13.04 22.95
CA ARG A 13 3.85 12.92 23.06
C ARG A 13 4.35 11.62 22.46
N GLU A 14 3.70 10.51 22.80
CA GLU A 14 4.03 9.20 22.22
C GLU A 14 3.86 9.21 20.70
N LEU A 15 2.74 9.76 20.20
CA LEU A 15 2.49 9.90 18.78
C LEU A 15 3.60 10.69 18.08
N MET A 16 4.03 11.82 18.66
CA MET A 16 5.14 12.61 18.13
C MET A 16 6.46 11.81 18.11
N THR A 17 6.74 11.01 19.15
CA THR A 17 7.93 10.15 19.18
C THR A 17 7.89 9.08 18.09
N VAL A 18 6.76 8.39 17.92
CA VAL A 18 6.59 7.32 16.92
C VAL A 18 6.63 7.87 15.49
N THR A 19 6.04 9.04 15.27
CA THR A 19 5.96 9.69 13.95
C THR A 19 7.19 10.56 13.63
N ALA A 20 8.07 10.79 14.60
CA ALA A 20 9.16 11.78 14.54
C ALA A 20 8.69 13.19 14.13
N ALA A 21 7.40 13.52 14.34
CA ALA A 21 6.83 14.80 13.97
C ALA A 21 7.35 15.93 14.87
N LYS A 22 7.62 17.10 14.29
CA LYS A 22 8.17 18.25 15.02
C LYS A 22 7.10 18.98 15.82
N THR A 23 5.84 18.88 15.40
CA THR A 23 4.71 19.61 16.02
C THR A 23 3.54 18.68 16.32
N LYS A 24 2.75 19.02 17.35
CA LYS A 24 1.51 18.29 17.71
C LYS A 24 0.54 18.23 16.53
N THR A 25 0.41 19.32 15.78
CA THR A 25 -0.47 19.41 14.61
C THR A 25 -0.04 18.46 13.50
N GLU A 26 1.26 18.40 13.19
CA GLU A 26 1.82 17.49 12.19
C GLU A 26 1.58 16.02 12.58
N ALA A 27 1.84 15.66 13.84
CA ALA A 27 1.60 14.32 14.35
C ALA A 27 0.13 13.89 14.18
N ILE A 28 -0.82 14.78 14.50
CA ILE A 28 -2.26 14.53 14.34
C ILE A 28 -2.63 14.36 12.87
N HIS A 29 -2.10 15.20 11.97
CA HIS A 29 -2.36 15.07 10.53
C HIS A 29 -1.85 13.73 9.98
N GLN A 30 -0.65 13.30 10.38
CA GLN A 30 -0.10 12.02 9.96
C GLN A 30 -0.94 10.85 10.50
N ALA A 31 -1.35 10.89 11.76
CA ALA A 31 -2.21 9.87 12.35
C ALA A 31 -3.56 9.76 11.63
N ALA A 32 -4.19 10.90 11.32
CA ALA A 32 -5.46 10.93 10.59
C ALA A 32 -5.31 10.37 9.17
N ALA A 33 -4.26 10.77 8.45
CA ALA A 33 -3.98 10.27 7.10
C ALA A 33 -3.74 8.76 7.09
N GLU A 34 -2.95 8.25 8.03
CA GLU A 34 -2.65 6.81 8.13
C GLU A 34 -3.89 6.01 8.55
N MET A 35 -4.73 6.51 9.45
CA MET A 35 -5.99 5.87 9.81
C MET A 35 -6.91 5.73 8.59
N ILE A 36 -7.06 6.80 7.80
CA ILE A 36 -7.85 6.77 6.57
C ILE A 36 -7.26 5.76 5.58
N ARG A 37 -5.92 5.74 5.42
CA ARG A 37 -5.23 4.79 4.54
C ARG A 37 -5.50 3.34 4.94
N ARG A 38 -5.41 3.04 6.24
CA ARG A 38 -5.69 1.69 6.80
C ARG A 38 -7.12 1.27 6.53
N LYS A 39 -8.10 2.15 6.77
CA LYS A 39 -9.51 1.85 6.50
C LYS A 39 -9.79 1.58 5.02
N LYS A 40 -9.16 2.33 4.11
CA LYS A 40 -9.25 2.04 2.66
C LYS A 40 -8.66 0.67 2.32
N LEU A 41 -7.51 0.32 2.90
CA LEU A 41 -6.91 -1.01 2.69
C LEU A 41 -7.79 -2.12 3.26
N ASP A 42 -8.39 -1.93 4.43
CA ASP A 42 -9.29 -2.90 5.04
C ASP A 42 -10.55 -3.09 4.17
N GLN A 43 -11.09 -2.01 3.60
CA GLN A 43 -12.18 -2.09 2.64
C GLN A 43 -11.79 -2.89 1.39
N LEU A 44 -10.61 -2.65 0.82
CA LEU A 44 -10.11 -3.43 -0.31
C LEU A 44 -9.94 -4.92 0.05
N LYS A 45 -9.41 -5.21 1.25
CA LYS A 45 -9.30 -6.59 1.75
C LYS A 45 -10.67 -7.23 1.94
N SER A 46 -11.68 -6.49 2.40
CA SER A 46 -13.04 -7.03 2.54
C SER A 46 -13.71 -7.36 1.19
N LEU A 47 -13.22 -6.78 0.08
CA LEU A 47 -13.65 -7.15 -1.26
C LEU A 47 -12.94 -8.41 -1.79
N SER A 48 -11.85 -8.85 -1.12
CA SER A 48 -11.17 -10.09 -1.43
C SER A 48 -12.11 -11.28 -1.18
N GLY A 49 -12.38 -12.06 -2.22
CA GLY A 49 -13.34 -13.17 -2.18
C GLY A 49 -14.74 -12.83 -2.71
N THR A 50 -15.12 -11.55 -2.76
CA THR A 50 -16.37 -11.11 -3.41
C THR A 50 -16.19 -10.94 -4.92
N ILE A 51 -14.98 -10.56 -5.34
CA ILE A 51 -14.65 -10.39 -6.76
C ILE A 51 -14.25 -11.76 -7.32
N HIS A 52 -15.12 -12.35 -8.16
CA HIS A 52 -14.78 -13.53 -8.93
C HIS A 52 -13.86 -13.13 -10.09
N LEU A 53 -12.58 -13.43 -9.96
CA LEU A 53 -11.60 -13.23 -11.02
C LEU A 53 -11.47 -14.53 -11.82
N ASP A 54 -12.18 -14.59 -12.95
CA ASP A 54 -12.08 -15.71 -13.89
C ASP A 54 -10.83 -15.53 -14.77
N LEU A 55 -9.66 -15.76 -14.15
CA LEU A 55 -8.36 -15.63 -14.78
C LEU A 55 -7.79 -17.03 -15.02
N ASP A 56 -7.66 -17.41 -16.29
CA ASP A 56 -6.84 -18.57 -16.69
C ASP A 56 -5.36 -18.23 -16.54
N TRP A 57 -4.90 -18.23 -15.28
CA TRP A 57 -3.54 -17.87 -14.91
C TRP A 57 -2.51 -18.81 -15.55
N LYS A 58 -2.88 -20.06 -15.85
CA LYS A 58 -2.00 -21.04 -16.50
C LYS A 58 -1.71 -20.63 -17.95
N SER A 59 -2.73 -20.17 -18.67
CA SER A 59 -2.56 -19.68 -20.05
C SER A 59 -1.69 -18.42 -20.09
N LEU A 60 -1.90 -17.49 -19.14
CA LEU A 60 -1.09 -16.27 -19.01
C LEU A 60 0.38 -16.58 -18.66
N GLU A 61 0.61 -17.51 -17.72
CA GLU A 61 1.95 -17.96 -17.36
C GLU A 61 2.69 -18.58 -18.55
N GLN A 62 2.01 -19.43 -19.33
CA GLN A 62 2.61 -20.03 -20.53
C GLN A 62 2.95 -18.98 -21.58
N ALA A 63 2.13 -17.94 -21.74
CA ALA A 63 2.42 -16.85 -22.67
C ALA A 63 3.68 -16.08 -22.25
N GLU A 64 3.85 -15.81 -20.96
CA GLU A 64 5.03 -15.13 -20.40
C GLU A 64 6.30 -15.98 -20.55
N ILE A 65 6.23 -17.28 -20.23
CA ILE A 65 7.37 -18.20 -20.40
C ILE A 65 7.79 -18.26 -21.88
N ARG A 66 6.84 -18.42 -22.81
CA ARG A 66 7.13 -18.42 -24.25
C ARG A 66 7.81 -17.11 -24.69
N HIS A 67 7.34 -15.98 -24.18
CA HIS A 67 7.93 -14.68 -24.47
C HIS A 67 9.37 -14.58 -23.95
N GLN A 68 9.63 -14.97 -22.70
CA GLN A 68 10.98 -14.98 -22.12
C GLN A 68 11.94 -15.88 -22.90
N VAL A 69 11.50 -17.08 -23.28
CA VAL A 69 12.27 -18.00 -24.11
C VAL A 69 12.64 -17.35 -25.45
N SER A 70 11.70 -16.67 -26.10
CA SER A 70 11.95 -15.97 -27.37
C SER A 70 13.00 -14.85 -27.25
N LEU A 71 13.03 -14.15 -26.12
CA LEU A 71 14.01 -13.09 -25.84
C LEU A 71 15.41 -13.66 -25.59
N THR A 72 15.52 -14.78 -24.88
CA THR A 72 16.81 -15.44 -24.64
C THR A 72 17.45 -15.96 -25.92
N HIS A 73 16.67 -16.51 -26.85
CA HIS A 73 17.19 -16.99 -28.14
C HIS A 73 17.74 -15.85 -29.01
N ARG A 74 17.07 -14.69 -29.02
CA ARG A 74 17.56 -13.48 -29.73
C ARG A 74 18.88 -12.96 -29.16
N ARG A 75 19.08 -13.08 -27.84
CA ARG A 75 20.32 -12.66 -27.16
C ARG A 75 21.50 -13.61 -27.43
N GLN A 76 21.24 -14.91 -27.56
CA GLN A 76 22.27 -15.89 -27.89
C GLN A 76 22.68 -15.86 -29.37
N SER A 77 21.77 -15.52 -30.29
CA SER A 77 22.07 -15.39 -31.72
C SER A 77 22.89 -14.12 -32.10
N GLN A 78 23.07 -13.19 -31.15
CA GLN A 78 23.77 -11.89 -31.34
C GLN A 78 25.15 -11.87 -30.64
N ARG A 79 25.63 -13.00 -30.14
CA ARG A 79 26.96 -13.22 -29.57
C ARG A 79 27.73 -14.22 -30.42
#